data_AF-E3GYC3-F1
#
_entry.id   AF-E3GYC3-F1
#
_cell.length_a   1.000
_cell.length_b   1.000
_cell.length_c   1.000
_cell.angle_alpha   90.00
_cell.angle_beta   90.00
_cell.angle_gamma   90.00
#
_symmetry.space_group_name_H-M   'P 1'
#
loop_
_entity.id
_entity.type
_entity.pdbx_description
1 polymer ?
#
loop_
_entity_poly.entity_id
_entity_poly.type
_entity_poly.pdbx_seq_one_letter_code
_entity_poly.pdbx_strand_id
1 'polypeptide(L)'
;MKYIKLVELYEKLESTTKKLKKIDLLSKFLSEVDKELLPAVVLMTLGTVFPGWSEKELGVGFKLLVKAMSIVSGISANKIEEKIAEEGDVGLAAEKLFKKRRQVTFITQPLTVEKVYTNLKKVADITGEGAQTRKINLITDILSLAKPKEAKYLTRMILEELRVGVGEGIMRDAIAKAFKVDPKIVERAHMLTNDLGLVAKVACEKGVEGLKQLSLKPGRPVKPMLAQTAPSIKKAIEEMGKAFCETKYDGIRVQIHRKNSEIVVFTRRLENITNAVPDIVDAVEKALPKKDFIVEGEIIGVKNGRPIPFQYLLHRIRRKYEIEKAIKEIPFTLFLFDVLYFENPLIDEKFENRRKILESITKTKEGKVELSRKVEVTCENIDDAEKLFKESIEAGHEGIMIKDPNAPYIPGIRGKKMLKYKAEPETLDLVVIGGDYGEGKRAHLVGSYLVAARDEDTGELKPVAHVATGLDDDTLKNLTERMERIMVNKKGKKIEVEPKIILEVAFSEIVKSPEYESGYSLRFPVVKRIRDDLSLEDVDTVQRIESMYKKKFG
;
A
#
# COMPACT_ATOMS: atom_id res chain seq x y z
N MET A 1 -28.06 14.80 -12.32
CA MET A 1 -27.86 13.83 -13.45
C MET A 1 -28.44 12.46 -13.11
N LYS A 2 -29.17 11.80 -14.03
CA LYS A 2 -29.66 10.42 -13.87
C LYS A 2 -28.50 9.42 -13.79
N TYR A 3 -28.54 8.46 -12.87
CA TYR A 3 -27.47 7.48 -12.65
C TYR A 3 -27.23 6.58 -13.86
N ILE A 4 -28.29 6.25 -14.62
CA ILE A 4 -28.18 5.50 -15.87
C ILE A 4 -27.15 6.09 -16.86
N LYS A 5 -26.98 7.41 -16.93
CA LYS A 5 -25.98 8.03 -17.83
C LYS A 5 -24.54 7.65 -17.44
N LEU A 6 -24.28 7.55 -16.14
CA LEU A 6 -22.98 7.11 -15.61
C LEU A 6 -22.77 5.60 -15.86
N VAL A 7 -23.84 4.82 -15.74
CA VAL A 7 -23.84 3.38 -16.06
C VAL A 7 -23.56 3.11 -17.54
N GLU A 8 -24.15 3.89 -18.44
CA GLU A 8 -23.88 3.79 -19.89
C GLU A 8 -22.41 4.12 -20.22
N LEU A 9 -21.80 5.07 -19.50
CA LEU A 9 -20.37 5.31 -19.57
C LEU A 9 -19.58 4.07 -19.10
N TYR A 10 -19.96 3.46 -17.98
CA TYR A 10 -19.29 2.25 -17.46
C TYR A 10 -19.35 1.08 -18.45
N GLU A 11 -20.50 0.82 -19.08
CA GLU A 11 -20.61 -0.22 -20.12
C GLU A 11 -19.66 0.06 -21.31
N LYS A 12 -19.58 1.33 -21.75
CA LYS A 12 -18.65 1.72 -22.82
C LYS A 12 -17.19 1.54 -22.42
N LEU A 13 -16.84 1.83 -21.16
CA LEU A 13 -15.48 1.65 -20.64
C LEU A 13 -15.09 0.17 -20.53
N GLU A 14 -16.01 -0.70 -20.10
CA GLU A 14 -15.79 -2.16 -20.05
C GLU A 14 -15.64 -2.76 -21.46
N SER A 15 -16.32 -2.20 -22.46
CA SER A 15 -16.29 -2.71 -23.83
C SER A 15 -14.95 -2.52 -24.56
N THR A 16 -13.98 -1.84 -23.96
CA THR A 16 -12.67 -1.55 -24.59
C THR A 16 -11.51 -1.75 -23.63
N THR A 17 -10.43 -2.35 -24.12
CA THR A 17 -9.15 -2.44 -23.40
C THR A 17 -8.20 -1.27 -23.73
N LYS A 18 -8.50 -0.50 -24.79
CA LYS A 18 -7.64 0.60 -25.28
C LYS A 18 -7.65 1.80 -24.33
N LYS A 19 -6.51 2.12 -23.73
CA LYS A 19 -6.31 3.27 -22.81
C LYS A 19 -6.79 4.60 -23.40
N LEU A 20 -6.36 4.94 -24.62
CA LEU A 20 -6.73 6.22 -25.27
C LEU A 20 -8.24 6.35 -25.49
N LYS A 21 -8.90 5.27 -25.91
CA LYS A 21 -10.37 5.27 -26.07
C LYS A 21 -11.10 5.50 -24.75
N LYS A 22 -10.59 4.98 -23.63
CA LYS A 22 -11.15 5.25 -22.30
C LYS A 22 -11.00 6.72 -21.92
N ILE A 23 -9.82 7.31 -22.17
CA ILE A 23 -9.56 8.74 -21.94
C ILE A 23 -10.55 9.59 -22.73
N ASP A 24 -10.77 9.27 -24.00
CA ASP A 24 -11.69 10.01 -24.87
C ASP A 24 -13.13 9.97 -24.35
N LEU A 25 -13.63 8.77 -24.03
CA LEU A 25 -14.98 8.58 -23.48
C LEU A 25 -15.18 9.34 -22.17
N LEU A 26 -14.21 9.25 -21.26
CA LEU A 26 -14.26 9.95 -19.98
C LEU A 26 -14.19 11.46 -20.17
N SER A 27 -13.25 11.96 -20.97
CA SER A 27 -13.07 13.40 -21.16
C SER A 27 -14.32 14.07 -21.72
N LYS A 28 -14.96 13.43 -22.71
CA LYS A 28 -16.25 13.89 -23.25
C LYS A 28 -17.32 13.90 -22.17
N PHE A 29 -17.47 12.80 -21.42
CA PHE A 29 -18.48 12.71 -20.37
C PHE A 29 -18.27 13.77 -19.27
N LEU A 30 -17.04 13.95 -18.79
CA LEU A 30 -16.70 14.93 -17.76
C LEU A 30 -17.00 16.36 -18.20
N SER A 31 -16.80 16.69 -19.48
CA SER A 31 -17.12 18.03 -20.01
C SER A 31 -18.63 18.35 -20.04
N GLU A 32 -19.49 17.34 -19.99
CA GLU A 32 -20.96 17.47 -20.00
C GLU A 32 -21.58 17.38 -18.60
N VAL A 33 -20.79 17.03 -17.57
CA VAL A 33 -21.25 16.86 -16.19
C VAL A 33 -21.27 18.21 -15.47
N ASP A 34 -22.34 18.47 -14.71
CA ASP A 34 -22.43 19.63 -13.84
C ASP A 34 -21.25 19.67 -12.84
N LYS A 35 -20.62 20.84 -12.71
CA LYS A 35 -19.43 21.06 -11.88
C LYS A 35 -19.59 20.62 -10.42
N GLU A 36 -20.80 20.70 -9.86
CA GLU A 36 -21.08 20.28 -8.48
C GLU A 36 -21.13 18.75 -8.35
N LEU A 37 -21.44 18.04 -9.44
CA LEU A 37 -21.45 16.57 -9.49
C LEU A 37 -20.12 15.97 -9.92
N LEU A 38 -19.17 16.76 -10.46
CA LEU A 38 -17.86 16.26 -10.88
C LEU A 38 -17.13 15.46 -9.79
N PRO A 39 -17.07 15.91 -8.52
CA PRO A 39 -16.41 15.13 -7.47
C PRO A 39 -17.03 13.74 -7.29
N ALA A 40 -18.36 13.66 -7.28
CA ALA A 40 -19.09 12.41 -7.14
C ALA A 40 -18.84 11.49 -8.34
N VAL A 41 -18.97 12.01 -9.57
CA VAL A 41 -18.76 11.24 -10.81
C VAL A 41 -17.34 10.70 -10.89
N VAL A 42 -16.33 11.52 -10.60
CA VAL A 42 -14.92 11.12 -10.68
C VAL A 42 -14.60 10.04 -9.67
N LEU A 43 -14.96 10.23 -8.39
CA LEU A 43 -14.71 9.25 -7.35
C LEU A 43 -15.45 7.93 -7.65
N MET A 44 -16.73 8.02 -8.00
CA MET A 44 -17.52 6.82 -8.32
C MET A 44 -16.97 6.10 -9.56
N THR A 45 -16.44 6.81 -10.54
CA THR A 45 -15.82 6.14 -11.71
C THR A 45 -14.52 5.43 -11.33
N LEU A 46 -13.82 5.90 -10.30
CA LEU A 46 -12.65 5.24 -9.70
C LEU A 46 -13.01 4.09 -8.76
N GLY A 47 -14.31 3.80 -8.55
CA GLY A 47 -14.75 2.71 -7.69
C GLY A 47 -14.89 3.08 -6.21
N THR A 48 -14.86 4.36 -5.84
CA THR A 48 -14.94 4.83 -4.46
C THR A 48 -15.94 5.99 -4.32
N VAL A 49 -16.38 6.29 -3.10
CA VAL A 49 -17.13 7.54 -2.81
C VAL A 49 -16.35 8.52 -1.94
N PHE A 50 -15.16 8.10 -1.49
CA PHE A 50 -14.29 8.88 -0.62
C PHE A 50 -12.96 9.19 -1.31
N PRO A 51 -12.42 10.40 -1.16
CA PRO A 51 -11.06 10.71 -1.60
C PRO A 51 -10.01 9.82 -0.92
N GLY A 52 -8.83 9.68 -1.53
CA GLY A 52 -7.78 8.80 -1.03
C GLY A 52 -7.17 9.19 0.33
N TRP A 53 -7.48 10.39 0.83
CA TRP A 53 -7.06 10.87 2.15
C TRP A 53 -8.09 10.60 3.26
N SER A 54 -9.31 10.17 2.91
CA SER A 54 -10.39 9.94 3.85
C SER A 54 -10.28 8.55 4.47
N GLU A 55 -10.44 8.47 5.80
CA GLU A 55 -10.47 7.21 6.56
C GLU A 55 -11.79 6.44 6.44
N LYS A 56 -12.80 7.07 5.83
CA LYS A 56 -14.11 6.45 5.66
C LYS A 56 -14.07 5.37 4.60
N GLU A 57 -14.65 4.22 4.93
CA GLU A 57 -14.97 3.12 4.03
C GLU A 57 -16.48 2.89 4.07
N LEU A 58 -17.08 2.34 3.01
CA LEU A 58 -18.51 2.01 3.03
C LEU A 58 -18.85 1.03 4.17
N GLY A 59 -17.94 0.09 4.44
CA GLY A 59 -18.10 -0.90 5.49
C GLY A 59 -19.36 -1.74 5.30
N VAL A 60 -19.63 -2.14 4.04
CA VAL A 60 -20.74 -3.01 3.65
C VAL A 60 -20.18 -4.36 3.20
N GLY A 61 -20.33 -5.37 4.06
CA GLY A 61 -19.93 -6.73 3.70
C GLY A 61 -20.89 -7.39 2.73
N PHE A 62 -20.39 -8.42 2.04
CA PHE A 62 -21.15 -9.25 1.09
C PHE A 62 -22.54 -9.68 1.60
N LYS A 63 -22.61 -10.20 2.84
CA LYS A 63 -23.87 -10.66 3.45
C LYS A 63 -24.90 -9.54 3.66
N LEU A 64 -24.46 -8.32 3.99
CA LEU A 64 -25.36 -7.17 4.13
C LEU A 64 -25.96 -6.78 2.77
N LEU A 65 -25.14 -6.80 1.71
CA LEU A 65 -25.60 -6.53 0.37
C LEU A 65 -26.59 -7.59 -0.12
N VAL A 66 -26.30 -8.89 0.08
CA VAL A 66 -27.22 -9.99 -0.24
C VAL A 66 -28.56 -9.80 0.47
N LYS A 67 -28.54 -9.42 1.76
CA LYS A 67 -29.77 -9.14 2.51
C LYS A 67 -30.56 -7.97 1.93
N ALA A 68 -29.90 -6.88 1.54
CA ALA A 68 -30.55 -5.76 0.87
C ALA A 68 -31.14 -6.17 -0.49
N MET A 69 -30.39 -6.92 -1.30
CA MET A 69 -30.89 -7.46 -2.57
C MET A 69 -32.10 -8.37 -2.36
N SER A 70 -32.10 -9.20 -1.32
CA SER A 70 -33.20 -10.09 -0.96
C SER A 70 -34.48 -9.33 -0.64
N ILE A 71 -34.39 -8.27 0.18
CA ILE A 71 -35.52 -7.38 0.51
C ILE A 71 -36.08 -6.73 -0.75
N VAL A 72 -35.19 -6.24 -1.63
CA VAL A 72 -35.57 -5.53 -2.84
C VAL A 72 -36.19 -6.48 -3.87
N SER A 73 -35.59 -7.63 -4.15
CA SER A 73 -36.03 -8.54 -5.22
C SER A 73 -37.12 -9.51 -4.79
N GLY A 74 -37.35 -9.70 -3.48
CA GLY A 74 -38.23 -10.74 -2.93
C GLY A 74 -37.69 -12.16 -3.11
N ILE A 75 -36.39 -12.31 -3.39
CA ILE A 75 -35.72 -13.61 -3.61
C ILE A 75 -34.96 -13.96 -2.34
N SER A 76 -34.96 -15.22 -1.93
CA SER A 76 -34.24 -15.65 -0.73
C SER A 76 -32.73 -15.42 -0.87
N ALA A 77 -32.07 -15.09 0.25
CA ALA A 77 -30.62 -14.85 0.28
C ALA A 77 -29.81 -16.01 -0.32
N ASN A 78 -30.16 -17.26 -0.02
CA ASN A 78 -29.48 -18.44 -0.56
C ASN A 78 -29.50 -18.49 -2.09
N LYS A 79 -30.66 -18.22 -2.71
CA LYS A 79 -30.78 -18.20 -4.18
C LYS A 79 -29.99 -17.05 -4.81
N ILE A 80 -29.86 -15.93 -4.10
CA ILE A 80 -29.01 -14.81 -4.55
C ILE A 80 -27.54 -15.22 -4.49
N GLU A 81 -27.10 -15.87 -3.41
CA GLU A 81 -25.72 -16.36 -3.26
C GLU A 81 -25.37 -17.42 -4.31
N GLU A 82 -26.27 -18.39 -4.55
CA GLU A 82 -26.13 -19.37 -5.63
C GLU A 82 -25.98 -18.68 -6.99
N LYS A 83 -26.81 -17.67 -7.26
CA LYS A 83 -26.72 -16.92 -8.53
C LYS A 83 -25.42 -16.13 -8.65
N ILE A 84 -24.93 -15.56 -7.56
CA ILE A 84 -23.64 -14.86 -7.55
C ILE A 84 -22.50 -15.85 -7.82
N ALA A 85 -22.54 -17.03 -7.20
CA ALA A 85 -21.54 -18.08 -7.44
C ALA A 85 -21.55 -18.57 -8.90
N GLU A 86 -22.75 -18.76 -9.48
CA GLU A 86 -22.92 -19.16 -10.89
C GLU A 86 -22.33 -18.12 -11.86
N GLU A 87 -22.57 -16.82 -11.61
CA GLU A 87 -22.11 -15.75 -12.50
C GLU A 87 -20.65 -15.33 -12.24
N GLY A 88 -20.10 -15.67 -11.08
CA GLY A 88 -18.78 -15.21 -10.62
C GLY A 88 -18.68 -13.70 -10.37
N ASP A 89 -19.81 -12.96 -10.38
CA ASP A 89 -19.86 -11.51 -10.25
C ASP A 89 -21.21 -11.05 -9.65
N VAL A 90 -21.14 -10.27 -8.58
CA VAL A 90 -22.33 -9.75 -7.88
C VAL A 90 -23.19 -8.83 -8.75
N GLY A 91 -22.56 -8.09 -9.66
CA GLY A 91 -23.23 -7.16 -10.56
C GLY A 91 -24.04 -7.88 -11.63
N LEU A 92 -23.45 -8.87 -12.29
CA LEU A 92 -24.13 -9.69 -13.31
C LEU A 92 -25.31 -10.45 -12.71
N ALA A 93 -25.12 -11.02 -11.52
CA ALA A 93 -26.21 -11.64 -10.77
C ALA A 93 -27.32 -10.63 -10.46
N ALA A 94 -26.98 -9.44 -9.94
CA ALA A 94 -27.94 -8.38 -9.67
C ALA A 94 -28.72 -7.96 -10.92
N GLU A 95 -28.05 -7.78 -12.07
CA GLU A 95 -28.72 -7.43 -13.33
C GLU A 95 -29.78 -8.48 -13.71
N LYS A 96 -29.42 -9.76 -13.64
CA LYS A 96 -30.30 -10.88 -14.00
C LYS A 96 -31.49 -11.01 -13.04
N LEU A 97 -31.24 -10.86 -11.74
CA LEU A 97 -32.28 -10.95 -10.71
C LEU A 97 -33.26 -9.78 -10.80
N PHE A 98 -32.77 -8.57 -11.04
CA PHE A 98 -33.61 -7.36 -11.11
C PHE A 98 -34.44 -7.30 -12.40
N LYS A 99 -34.05 -7.98 -13.48
CA LYS A 99 -34.90 -8.17 -14.68
C LYS A 99 -36.17 -8.96 -14.38
N LYS A 100 -36.13 -9.87 -13.41
CA LYS A 100 -37.25 -10.77 -13.06
C LYS A 100 -38.15 -10.23 -11.94
N ARG A 101 -37.95 -8.97 -11.53
CA ARG A 101 -38.62 -8.37 -10.37
C ARG A 101 -40.12 -8.18 -10.67
N ARG A 102 -40.98 -8.83 -9.89
CA ARG A 102 -42.45 -8.81 -10.04
C ARG A 102 -43.13 -7.54 -9.47
N GLN A 103 -42.46 -6.82 -8.58
CA GLN A 103 -43.06 -5.71 -7.84
C GLN A 103 -42.66 -4.37 -8.48
N VAL A 104 -43.59 -3.79 -9.24
CA VAL A 104 -43.47 -2.44 -9.81
C VAL A 104 -43.79 -1.45 -8.69
N THR A 105 -42.83 -0.64 -8.28
CA THR A 105 -43.07 0.46 -7.35
C THR A 105 -43.97 1.48 -8.04
N PHE A 106 -45.11 1.85 -7.43
CA PHE A 106 -46.11 2.77 -8.01
C PHE A 106 -45.58 4.18 -8.31
N ILE A 107 -44.42 4.56 -7.76
CA ILE A 107 -43.74 5.84 -8.00
C ILE A 107 -42.31 5.53 -8.44
N THR A 108 -41.98 5.78 -9.71
CA THR A 108 -40.62 5.57 -10.25
C THR A 108 -39.93 6.92 -10.45
N GLN A 109 -39.38 7.49 -9.38
CA GLN A 109 -38.37 8.54 -9.56
C GLN A 109 -37.09 7.90 -10.10
N PRO A 110 -36.51 8.40 -11.22
CA PRO A 110 -35.24 7.89 -11.73
C PRO A 110 -34.13 8.05 -10.69
N LEU A 111 -33.31 7.00 -10.50
CA LEU A 111 -32.14 7.07 -9.64
C LEU A 111 -31.15 8.13 -10.18
N THR A 112 -30.59 8.95 -9.29
CA THR A 112 -29.63 10.02 -9.63
C THR A 112 -28.27 9.72 -9.03
N VAL A 113 -27.21 10.25 -9.67
CA VAL A 113 -25.83 10.15 -9.15
C VAL A 113 -25.74 10.74 -7.75
N GLU A 114 -26.35 11.89 -7.53
CA GLU A 114 -26.36 12.58 -6.24
C GLU A 114 -26.98 11.74 -5.12
N LYS A 115 -28.12 11.08 -5.40
CA LYS A 115 -28.79 10.21 -4.42
C LYS A 115 -27.92 8.99 -4.09
N VAL A 116 -27.32 8.36 -5.10
CA VAL A 116 -26.38 7.24 -4.89
C VAL A 116 -25.20 7.69 -4.05
N TYR A 117 -24.51 8.75 -4.47
CA TYR A 117 -23.31 9.26 -3.81
C TYR A 117 -23.59 9.66 -2.36
N THR A 118 -24.68 10.40 -2.11
CA THR A 118 -25.06 10.85 -0.77
C THR A 118 -25.46 9.70 0.14
N ASN A 119 -26.25 8.73 -0.36
CA ASN A 119 -26.64 7.57 0.44
C ASN A 119 -25.43 6.70 0.79
N LEU A 120 -24.53 6.45 -0.16
CA LEU A 120 -23.30 5.69 0.10
C LEU A 120 -22.40 6.39 1.12
N LYS A 121 -22.28 7.73 1.07
CA LYS A 121 -21.56 8.48 2.12
C LYS A 121 -22.21 8.34 3.49
N LYS A 122 -23.55 8.44 3.57
CA LYS A 122 -24.29 8.23 4.83
C LYS A 122 -24.11 6.81 5.39
N VAL A 123 -24.01 5.80 4.52
CA VAL A 123 -23.78 4.41 4.96
C VAL A 123 -22.46 4.27 5.74
N ALA A 124 -21.40 4.97 5.34
CA ALA A 124 -20.12 4.94 6.06
C ALA A 124 -20.18 5.57 7.45
N ASP A 125 -21.05 6.57 7.64
CA ASP A 125 -21.18 7.30 8.90
C ASP A 125 -22.00 6.53 9.95
N ILE A 126 -22.64 5.42 9.57
CA ILE A 126 -23.47 4.62 10.49
C ILE A 126 -22.59 3.67 11.32
N THR A 127 -22.57 3.92 12.62
CA THR A 127 -21.93 3.08 13.65
C THR A 127 -22.90 2.75 14.80
N GLY A 128 -22.46 1.93 15.75
CA GLY A 128 -23.21 1.61 16.98
C GLY A 128 -24.31 0.56 16.84
N GLU A 129 -25.14 0.44 17.87
CA GLU A 129 -26.26 -0.50 17.90
C GLU A 129 -27.25 -0.23 16.78
N GLY A 130 -27.75 -1.29 16.13
CA GLY A 130 -28.66 -1.21 14.98
C GLY A 130 -28.00 -0.72 13.68
N ALA A 131 -26.68 -0.52 13.65
CA ALA A 131 -25.96 -0.02 12.47
C ALA A 131 -26.22 -0.85 11.21
N GLN A 132 -26.14 -2.18 11.31
CA GLN A 132 -26.35 -3.06 10.16
C GLN A 132 -27.72 -2.86 9.51
N THR A 133 -28.79 -2.78 10.32
CA THR A 133 -30.16 -2.56 9.83
C THR A 133 -30.30 -1.21 9.15
N ARG A 134 -29.76 -0.13 9.75
CA ARG A 134 -29.79 1.21 9.14
C ARG A 134 -29.01 1.26 7.81
N LYS A 135 -27.85 0.59 7.72
CA LYS A 135 -27.07 0.46 6.48
C LYS A 135 -27.88 -0.28 5.41
N ILE A 136 -28.51 -1.40 5.77
CA ILE A 136 -29.37 -2.19 4.85
C ILE A 136 -30.51 -1.33 4.31
N ASN A 137 -31.16 -0.51 5.16
CA ASN A 137 -32.25 0.36 4.72
C ASN A 137 -31.78 1.38 3.67
N LEU A 138 -30.66 2.08 3.91
CA LEU A 138 -30.12 3.04 2.93
C LEU A 138 -29.72 2.40 1.60
N ILE A 139 -29.19 1.17 1.64
CA ILE A 139 -28.85 0.41 0.43
C ILE A 139 -30.12 -0.05 -0.30
N THR A 140 -31.12 -0.51 0.46
CA THR A 140 -32.43 -0.89 -0.06
C THR A 140 -33.11 0.27 -0.76
N ASP A 141 -33.04 1.48 -0.19
CA ASP A 141 -33.60 2.70 -0.78
C ASP A 141 -33.07 2.96 -2.20
N ILE A 142 -31.75 2.88 -2.40
CA ILE A 142 -31.15 3.13 -3.72
C ILE A 142 -31.32 1.95 -4.68
N LEU A 143 -31.24 0.70 -4.20
CA LEU A 143 -31.48 -0.49 -5.01
C LEU A 143 -32.94 -0.57 -5.48
N SER A 144 -33.90 -0.15 -4.64
CA SER A 144 -35.32 -0.19 -4.97
C SER A 144 -35.67 0.63 -6.22
N LEU A 145 -34.93 1.73 -6.45
CA LEU A 145 -35.06 2.65 -7.58
C LEU A 145 -34.21 2.28 -8.80
N ALA A 146 -33.30 1.31 -8.65
CA ALA A 146 -32.33 0.96 -9.69
C ALA A 146 -32.96 0.09 -10.77
N LYS A 147 -32.73 0.47 -12.04
CA LYS A 147 -32.94 -0.43 -13.19
C LYS A 147 -31.93 -1.58 -13.16
N PRO A 148 -32.14 -2.68 -13.91
CA PRO A 148 -31.24 -3.82 -13.88
C PRO A 148 -29.76 -3.49 -14.11
N LYS A 149 -29.46 -2.66 -15.13
CA LYS A 149 -28.08 -2.20 -15.39
C LYS A 149 -27.54 -1.30 -14.29
N GLU A 150 -28.38 -0.47 -13.68
CA GLU A 150 -27.99 0.36 -12.54
C GLU A 150 -27.67 -0.51 -11.32
N ALA A 151 -28.48 -1.54 -11.06
CA ALA A 151 -28.25 -2.49 -9.99
C ALA A 151 -26.89 -3.20 -10.17
N LYS A 152 -26.53 -3.61 -11.40
CA LYS A 152 -25.21 -4.21 -11.69
C LYS A 152 -24.05 -3.37 -11.17
N TYR A 153 -23.98 -2.10 -11.56
CA TYR A 153 -22.85 -1.25 -11.19
C TYR A 153 -22.97 -0.71 -9.77
N LEU A 154 -24.19 -0.58 -9.25
CA LEU A 154 -24.42 -0.16 -7.88
C LEU A 154 -23.98 -1.23 -6.87
N THR A 155 -24.29 -2.51 -7.10
CA THR A 155 -23.83 -3.60 -6.21
C THR A 155 -22.32 -3.74 -6.24
N ARG A 156 -21.69 -3.62 -7.42
CA ARG A 156 -20.23 -3.56 -7.55
C ARG A 156 -19.62 -2.35 -6.84
N MET A 157 -20.24 -1.17 -6.93
CA MET A 157 -19.82 0.03 -6.19
C MET A 157 -19.88 -0.17 -4.68
N ILE A 158 -20.96 -0.80 -4.18
CA ILE A 158 -21.16 -1.04 -2.75
C ILE A 158 -20.09 -1.97 -2.17
N LEU A 159 -19.63 -2.95 -2.94
CA LEU A 159 -18.51 -3.83 -2.55
C LEU A 159 -17.14 -3.24 -2.91
N GLU A 160 -17.07 -2.04 -3.49
CA GLU A 160 -15.82 -1.39 -3.93
C GLU A 160 -15.08 -2.21 -5.02
N GLU A 161 -15.83 -2.96 -5.84
CA GLU A 161 -15.34 -3.85 -6.91
C GLU A 161 -15.81 -3.42 -8.32
N LEU A 162 -15.95 -2.11 -8.57
CA LEU A 162 -16.54 -1.59 -9.82
C LEU A 162 -15.88 -2.16 -11.11
N ARG A 163 -14.55 -2.31 -11.13
CA ARG A 163 -13.74 -2.97 -12.18
C ARG A 163 -13.99 -2.51 -13.63
N VAL A 164 -14.31 -1.23 -13.86
CA VAL A 164 -14.45 -0.63 -15.23
C VAL A 164 -13.10 -0.38 -15.95
N GLY A 165 -11.99 -0.77 -15.33
CA GLY A 165 -10.63 -0.62 -15.88
C GLY A 165 -10.22 0.84 -16.07
N VAL A 166 -10.58 1.71 -15.11
CA VAL A 166 -10.15 3.10 -15.03
C VAL A 166 -9.37 3.27 -13.72
N GLY A 167 -8.09 3.62 -13.84
CA GLY A 167 -7.25 3.99 -12.69
C GLY A 167 -6.98 5.50 -12.67
N GLU A 168 -6.30 5.96 -11.61
CA GLU A 168 -5.96 7.39 -11.39
C GLU A 168 -5.31 8.04 -12.62
N GLY A 169 -4.38 7.35 -13.30
CA GLY A 169 -3.69 7.90 -14.48
C GLY A 169 -4.62 8.14 -15.68
N ILE A 170 -5.56 7.22 -15.94
CA ILE A 170 -6.57 7.41 -17.01
C ILE A 170 -7.50 8.56 -16.67
N MET A 171 -7.92 8.64 -15.39
CA MET A 171 -8.79 9.72 -14.91
C MET A 171 -8.08 11.08 -14.97
N ARG A 172 -6.82 11.17 -14.56
CA ARG A 172 -5.96 12.36 -14.70
C ARG A 172 -5.94 12.83 -16.15
N ASP A 173 -5.60 11.93 -17.08
CA ASP A 173 -5.51 12.27 -18.50
C ASP A 173 -6.87 12.70 -19.07
N ALA A 174 -7.96 12.10 -18.60
CA ALA A 174 -9.32 12.48 -18.98
C ALA A 174 -9.74 13.86 -18.46
N ILE A 175 -9.43 14.19 -17.19
CA ILE A 175 -9.66 15.53 -16.60
C ILE A 175 -8.85 16.58 -17.38
N ALA A 176 -7.58 16.28 -17.65
CA ALA A 176 -6.69 17.16 -18.41
C ALA A 176 -7.26 17.47 -19.80
N LYS A 177 -7.71 16.43 -20.51
CA LYS A 177 -8.33 16.55 -21.83
C LYS A 177 -9.69 17.26 -21.79
N ALA A 178 -10.55 16.96 -20.82
CA ALA A 178 -11.88 17.54 -20.69
C ALA A 178 -11.83 19.06 -20.50
N PHE A 179 -10.90 19.53 -19.68
CA PHE A 179 -10.82 20.94 -19.27
C PHE A 179 -9.63 21.67 -19.89
N LYS A 180 -8.99 21.07 -20.91
CA LYS A 180 -7.89 21.66 -21.69
C LYS A 180 -6.73 22.18 -20.81
N VAL A 181 -6.36 21.40 -19.80
CA VAL A 181 -5.24 21.70 -18.91
C VAL A 181 -4.11 20.69 -19.12
N ASP A 182 -2.87 21.07 -18.81
CA ASP A 182 -1.72 20.15 -18.91
C ASP A 182 -1.88 18.98 -17.90
N PRO A 183 -1.74 17.71 -18.34
CA PRO A 183 -1.77 16.55 -17.44
C PRO A 183 -0.83 16.65 -16.24
N LYS A 184 0.33 17.30 -16.37
CA LYS A 184 1.30 17.50 -15.28
C LYS A 184 0.75 18.41 -14.18
N ILE A 185 -0.07 19.40 -14.55
CA ILE A 185 -0.70 20.31 -13.59
C ILE A 185 -1.80 19.58 -12.82
N VAL A 186 -2.59 18.74 -13.50
CA VAL A 186 -3.58 17.85 -12.87
C VAL A 186 -2.90 16.86 -11.93
N GLU A 187 -1.79 16.27 -12.36
CA GLU A 187 -0.99 15.35 -11.55
C GLU A 187 -0.47 16.01 -10.29
N ARG A 188 0.15 17.20 -10.40
CA ARG A 188 0.62 17.97 -9.25
C ARG A 188 -0.52 18.28 -8.30
N ALA A 189 -1.65 18.77 -8.80
CA ALA A 189 -2.82 19.08 -7.98
C ALA A 189 -3.33 17.83 -7.24
N HIS A 190 -3.43 16.68 -7.91
CA HIS A 190 -3.81 15.40 -7.30
C HIS A 190 -2.81 14.95 -6.24
N MET A 191 -1.50 15.09 -6.49
CA MET A 191 -0.46 14.74 -5.51
C MET A 191 -0.57 15.56 -4.21
N LEU A 192 -1.01 16.81 -4.31
CA LEU A 192 -1.13 17.73 -3.18
C LEU A 192 -2.47 17.62 -2.43
N THR A 193 -3.52 17.14 -3.10
CA THR A 193 -4.85 17.02 -2.48
C THR A 193 -5.25 15.58 -2.17
N ASN A 194 -4.64 14.61 -2.86
CA ASN A 194 -5.03 13.20 -2.91
C ASN A 194 -6.54 13.01 -3.20
N ASP A 195 -7.08 13.89 -4.07
CA ASP A 195 -8.51 14.00 -4.35
C ASP A 195 -8.76 14.43 -5.81
N LEU A 196 -8.88 13.44 -6.71
CA LEU A 196 -9.20 13.69 -8.13
C LEU A 196 -10.58 14.31 -8.33
N GLY A 197 -11.52 14.12 -7.39
CA GLY A 197 -12.83 14.74 -7.45
C GLY A 197 -12.76 16.26 -7.28
N LEU A 198 -12.02 16.71 -6.27
CA LEU A 198 -11.71 18.12 -6.07
C LEU A 198 -10.93 18.70 -7.26
N VAL A 199 -9.92 17.98 -7.75
CA VAL A 199 -9.10 18.41 -8.90
C VAL A 199 -9.96 18.61 -10.15
N ALA A 200 -10.88 17.69 -10.44
CA ALA A 200 -11.79 17.83 -11.58
C ALA A 200 -12.70 19.05 -11.45
N LYS A 201 -13.28 19.29 -10.27
CA LYS A 201 -14.10 20.47 -10.01
C LYS A 201 -13.30 21.77 -10.21
N VAL A 202 -12.11 21.86 -9.64
CA VAL A 202 -11.26 23.06 -9.75
C VAL A 202 -10.78 23.27 -11.19
N ALA A 203 -10.41 22.20 -11.91
CA ALA A 203 -10.05 22.28 -13.32
C ALA A 203 -11.20 22.84 -14.17
N CYS A 204 -12.43 22.40 -13.91
CA CYS A 204 -13.64 22.89 -14.58
C CYS A 204 -13.93 24.36 -14.26
N GLU A 205 -13.87 24.75 -12.98
CA GLU A 205 -14.29 26.09 -12.53
C GLU A 205 -13.24 27.17 -12.75
N LYS A 206 -11.96 26.83 -12.58
CA LYS A 206 -10.86 27.79 -12.44
C LYS A 206 -9.65 27.47 -13.32
N GLY A 207 -9.72 26.40 -14.12
CA GLY A 207 -8.67 26.02 -15.07
C GLY A 207 -7.30 25.86 -14.41
N VAL A 208 -6.27 26.27 -15.15
CA VAL A 208 -4.86 26.13 -14.74
C VAL A 208 -4.55 26.90 -13.45
N GLU A 209 -5.03 28.13 -13.32
CA GLU A 209 -4.70 28.99 -12.18
C GLU A 209 -5.32 28.46 -10.88
N GLY A 210 -6.55 27.94 -10.92
CA GLY A 210 -7.14 27.26 -9.77
C GLY A 210 -6.38 26.02 -9.35
N LEU A 211 -5.91 25.21 -10.31
CA LEU A 211 -5.14 24.00 -10.01
C LEU A 211 -3.77 24.33 -9.39
N LYS A 212 -3.11 25.40 -9.82
CA LYS A 212 -1.84 25.86 -9.23
C LYS A 212 -1.99 26.30 -7.77
N GLN A 213 -3.15 26.81 -7.39
CA GLN A 213 -3.47 27.22 -6.01
C GLN A 213 -3.76 26.04 -5.07
N LEU A 214 -3.99 24.83 -5.60
CA LEU A 214 -4.15 23.65 -4.76
C LEU A 214 -2.80 23.28 -4.12
N SER A 215 -2.84 23.12 -2.80
CA SER A 215 -1.67 22.82 -1.97
C SER A 215 -2.06 21.96 -0.77
N LEU A 216 -1.05 21.55 0.00
CA LEU A 216 -1.20 20.76 1.20
C LEU A 216 -2.09 21.47 2.22
N LYS A 217 -2.91 20.68 2.92
CA LYS A 217 -3.73 21.15 4.03
C LYS A 217 -3.56 20.20 5.21
N PRO A 218 -3.22 20.70 6.41
CA PRO A 218 -3.25 19.89 7.62
C PRO A 218 -4.59 19.15 7.78
N GLY A 219 -4.53 17.91 8.27
CA GLY A 219 -5.67 16.97 8.32
C GLY A 219 -6.01 16.26 7.00
N ARG A 220 -5.31 16.53 5.88
CA ARG A 220 -5.44 15.75 4.63
C ARG A 220 -4.11 15.09 4.28
N PRO A 221 -3.93 13.79 4.56
CA PRO A 221 -2.68 13.11 4.26
C PRO A 221 -2.46 12.98 2.75
N VAL A 222 -1.20 13.07 2.33
CA VAL A 222 -0.76 12.89 0.94
C VAL A 222 0.16 11.69 0.81
N LYS A 223 0.18 11.10 -0.39
CA LYS A 223 1.03 9.95 -0.69
C LYS A 223 2.50 10.30 -0.40
N PRO A 224 3.23 9.52 0.40
CA PRO A 224 4.61 9.83 0.72
C PRO A 224 5.51 9.80 -0.52
N MET A 225 6.51 10.69 -0.59
CA MET A 225 7.58 10.64 -1.59
C MET A 225 8.36 9.32 -1.44
N LEU A 226 8.69 8.67 -2.56
CA LEU A 226 9.33 7.35 -2.58
C LEU A 226 10.77 7.43 -3.09
N ALA A 227 11.59 6.47 -2.66
CA ALA A 227 13.00 6.38 -3.03
C ALA A 227 13.29 5.26 -4.04
N GLN A 228 14.23 5.50 -4.96
CA GLN A 228 14.85 4.44 -5.77
C GLN A 228 16.03 3.81 -5.02
N THR A 229 16.46 2.62 -5.43
CA THR A 229 17.68 2.01 -4.87
C THR A 229 18.89 2.65 -5.52
N ALA A 230 19.87 3.10 -4.71
CA ALA A 230 21.15 3.58 -5.21
C ALA A 230 22.02 2.39 -5.65
N PRO A 231 22.73 2.49 -6.78
CA PRO A 231 23.69 1.44 -7.20
C PRO A 231 24.92 1.41 -6.28
N SER A 232 25.38 2.57 -5.81
CA SER A 232 26.40 2.72 -4.77
C SER A 232 26.29 4.10 -4.14
N ILE A 233 26.86 4.30 -2.95
CA ILE A 233 26.93 5.60 -2.27
C ILE A 233 27.68 6.61 -3.15
N LYS A 234 28.86 6.25 -3.63
CA LYS A 234 29.70 7.11 -4.49
C LYS A 234 28.97 7.59 -5.74
N LYS A 235 28.39 6.69 -6.54
CA LYS A 235 27.68 7.07 -7.78
C LYS A 235 26.48 7.96 -7.51
N ALA A 236 25.75 7.70 -6.41
CA ALA A 236 24.62 8.52 -6.01
C ALA A 236 25.04 9.95 -5.66
N ILE A 237 26.14 10.12 -4.92
CA ILE A 237 26.67 11.43 -4.54
C ILE A 237 27.24 12.15 -5.77
N GLU A 238 27.97 11.45 -6.65
CA GLU A 238 28.49 12.01 -7.91
C GLU A 238 27.35 12.53 -8.82
N GLU A 239 26.24 11.79 -8.95
CA GLU A 239 25.09 12.22 -9.75
C GLU A 239 24.36 13.43 -9.14
N MET A 240 24.36 13.57 -7.81
CA MET A 240 23.71 14.69 -7.10
C MET A 240 24.62 15.91 -6.93
N GLY A 241 25.94 15.74 -6.93
CA GLY A 241 26.95 16.74 -6.58
C GLY A 241 27.06 17.01 -5.07
N LYS A 242 25.91 17.25 -4.42
CA LYS A 242 25.75 17.38 -2.95
C LYS A 242 24.57 16.53 -2.51
N ALA A 243 24.69 15.82 -1.39
CA ALA A 243 23.62 15.03 -0.81
C ALA A 243 23.52 15.20 0.71
N PHE A 244 22.30 15.08 1.23
CA PHE A 244 22.04 14.86 2.65
C PHE A 244 21.80 13.38 2.86
N CYS A 245 22.73 12.72 3.55
CA CYS A 245 22.62 11.31 3.89
C CYS A 245 22.02 11.17 5.28
N GLU A 246 20.99 10.33 5.42
CA GLU A 246 20.30 10.09 6.68
C GLU A 246 20.21 8.60 6.99
N THR A 247 20.16 8.23 8.26
CA THR A 247 19.89 6.84 8.66
C THR A 247 18.58 6.35 8.04
N LYS A 248 18.63 5.17 7.43
CA LYS A 248 17.44 4.46 6.96
C LYS A 248 16.93 3.53 8.04
N TYR A 249 16.09 4.08 8.90
CA TYR A 249 15.42 3.35 9.96
C TYR A 249 14.58 2.17 9.43
N ASP A 250 14.58 1.07 10.18
CA ASP A 250 13.66 -0.06 10.00
C ASP A 250 12.44 0.12 10.92
N GLY A 251 11.41 0.79 10.42
CA GLY A 251 10.28 1.18 11.25
C GLY A 251 9.00 1.41 10.46
N ILE A 252 8.06 2.13 11.09
CA ILE A 252 6.85 2.59 10.42
C ILE A 252 6.99 4.05 10.06
N ARG A 253 7.11 4.32 8.77
CA ARG A 253 6.93 5.66 8.24
C ARG A 253 5.56 6.22 8.57
N VAL A 254 5.56 7.38 9.19
CA VAL A 254 4.38 8.15 9.55
C VAL A 254 4.41 9.57 8.98
N GLN A 255 3.23 10.06 8.66
CA GLN A 255 2.96 11.45 8.33
C GLN A 255 2.06 12.01 9.43
N ILE A 256 2.54 13.01 10.15
CA ILE A 256 1.91 13.53 11.36
C ILE A 256 1.41 14.94 11.05
N HIS A 257 0.10 15.11 11.16
CA HIS A 257 -0.57 16.37 10.92
C HIS A 257 -0.97 16.96 12.25
N ARG A 258 -0.75 18.27 12.42
CA ARG A 258 -1.46 19.07 13.39
C ARG A 258 -2.33 20.07 12.67
N LYS A 259 -3.62 20.05 12.99
CA LYS A 259 -4.59 21.05 12.53
C LYS A 259 -5.31 21.62 13.75
N ASN A 260 -5.13 22.90 14.02
CA ASN A 260 -5.53 23.55 15.25
C ASN A 260 -4.91 22.83 16.48
N SER A 261 -5.72 22.15 17.27
CA SER A 261 -5.32 21.35 18.44
C SER A 261 -5.30 19.85 18.18
N GLU A 262 -5.74 19.39 17.01
CA GLU A 262 -5.85 17.97 16.72
C GLU A 262 -4.57 17.46 16.04
N ILE A 263 -3.95 16.44 16.64
CA ILE A 263 -2.85 15.70 16.03
C ILE A 263 -3.38 14.39 15.47
N VAL A 264 -3.07 14.13 14.20
CA VAL A 264 -3.44 12.89 13.51
C VAL A 264 -2.19 12.27 12.92
N VAL A 265 -2.02 10.96 13.15
CA VAL A 265 -0.87 10.18 12.69
C VAL A 265 -1.32 9.20 11.61
N PHE A 266 -0.76 9.34 10.41
CA PHE A 266 -1.05 8.48 9.27
C PHE A 266 0.14 7.59 8.93
N THR A 267 -0.10 6.32 8.57
CA THR A 267 0.96 5.44 8.05
C THR A 267 1.32 5.78 6.61
N ARG A 268 2.34 5.10 6.07
CA ARG A 268 2.65 5.11 4.63
C ARG A 268 1.45 4.83 3.70
N ARG A 269 0.48 4.03 4.16
CA ARG A 269 -0.74 3.70 3.40
C ARG A 269 -1.88 4.71 3.64
N LEU A 270 -1.60 5.77 4.37
CA LEU A 270 -2.54 6.82 4.80
C LEU A 270 -3.62 6.30 5.76
N GLU A 271 -3.39 5.15 6.40
CA GLU A 271 -4.23 4.65 7.49
C GLU A 271 -4.00 5.52 8.74
N ASN A 272 -5.07 6.01 9.36
CA ASN A 272 -4.99 6.73 10.63
C ASN A 272 -4.76 5.75 11.78
N ILE A 273 -3.66 5.96 12.50
CA ILE A 273 -3.23 5.14 13.63
C ILE A 273 -3.18 5.91 14.94
N THR A 274 -3.70 7.14 14.98
CA THR A 274 -3.62 8.07 16.12
C THR A 274 -4.00 7.41 17.45
N ASN A 275 -5.11 6.67 17.45
CA ASN A 275 -5.59 5.98 18.66
C ASN A 275 -4.68 4.83 19.11
N ALA A 276 -3.91 4.23 18.21
CA ALA A 276 -2.99 3.13 18.50
C ALA A 276 -1.61 3.60 18.98
N VAL A 277 -1.29 4.89 18.80
CA VAL A 277 0.00 5.48 19.20
C VAL A 277 -0.17 6.75 20.07
N PRO A 278 -0.96 6.72 21.15
CA PRO A 278 -1.20 7.90 21.98
C PRO A 278 0.10 8.41 22.65
N ASP A 279 1.08 7.54 22.84
CA ASP A 279 2.42 7.90 23.32
C ASP A 279 3.21 8.75 22.32
N ILE A 280 3.06 8.49 21.02
CA ILE A 280 3.65 9.33 19.96
C ILE A 280 2.91 10.67 19.87
N VAL A 281 1.58 10.67 19.99
CA VAL A 281 0.78 11.90 19.99
C VAL A 281 1.22 12.83 21.13
N ASP A 282 1.34 12.31 22.35
CA ASP A 282 1.82 13.07 23.52
C ASP A 282 3.27 13.57 23.33
N ALA A 283 4.14 12.72 22.78
CA ALA A 283 5.53 13.09 22.54
C ALA A 283 5.64 14.22 21.51
N VAL A 284 4.88 14.15 20.41
CA VAL A 284 4.78 15.20 19.39
C VAL A 284 4.20 16.49 19.95
N GLU A 285 3.15 16.39 20.76
CA GLU A 285 2.49 17.54 21.40
C GLU A 285 3.44 18.34 22.30
N LYS A 286 4.45 17.68 22.88
CA LYS A 286 5.51 18.29 23.70
C LYS A 286 6.71 18.77 22.88
N ALA A 287 7.07 18.04 21.82
CA ALA A 287 8.26 18.29 21.02
C ALA A 287 8.09 19.40 19.97
N LEU A 288 6.88 19.57 19.44
CA LEU A 288 6.59 20.53 18.35
C LEU A 288 5.73 21.72 18.84
N PRO A 289 5.83 22.88 18.17
CA PRO A 289 5.04 24.07 18.50
C PRO A 289 3.53 23.85 18.32
N LYS A 290 2.74 24.68 19.02
CA LYS A 290 1.26 24.71 18.93
C LYS A 290 0.76 25.42 17.68
N LYS A 291 1.33 25.08 16.51
CA LYS A 291 0.96 25.63 15.20
C LYS A 291 0.64 24.50 14.23
N ASP A 292 -0.07 24.81 13.17
CA ASP A 292 -0.38 23.86 12.12
C ASP A 292 0.89 23.36 11.42
N PHE A 293 1.05 22.04 11.34
CA PHE A 293 2.19 21.40 10.68
C PHE A 293 1.82 20.09 9.99
N ILE A 294 2.68 19.69 9.06
CA ILE A 294 2.75 18.33 8.51
C ILE A 294 4.22 17.94 8.54
N VAL A 295 4.56 16.95 9.37
CA VAL A 295 5.92 16.41 9.48
C VAL A 295 5.92 14.93 9.11
N GLU A 296 7.04 14.44 8.62
CA GLU A 296 7.25 13.02 8.37
C GLU A 296 8.37 12.47 9.23
N GLY A 297 8.19 11.23 9.68
CA GLY A 297 9.18 10.53 10.49
C GLY A 297 9.02 9.02 10.41
N GLU A 298 9.94 8.32 11.06
CA GLU A 298 9.88 6.88 11.25
C GLU A 298 9.64 6.57 12.74
N ILE A 299 8.64 5.75 13.02
CA ILE A 299 8.45 5.16 14.35
C ILE A 299 9.26 3.88 14.43
N ILE A 300 10.09 3.77 15.45
CA ILE A 300 10.86 2.57 15.76
C ILE A 300 10.56 2.11 17.18
N GLY A 301 10.47 0.80 17.37
CA GLY A 301 10.45 0.20 18.71
C GLY A 301 11.85 -0.23 19.08
N VAL A 302 12.26 0.02 20.33
CA VAL A 302 13.57 -0.39 20.83
C VAL A 302 13.36 -1.35 21.99
N LYS A 303 14.08 -2.49 21.99
CA LYS A 303 14.13 -3.43 23.10
C LYS A 303 15.58 -3.80 23.37
N ASN A 304 16.01 -3.69 24.63
CA ASN A 304 17.39 -3.96 25.05
C ASN A 304 18.44 -3.17 24.25
N GLY A 305 18.13 -1.91 23.89
CA GLY A 305 19.04 -1.04 23.14
C GLY A 305 19.12 -1.32 21.64
N ARG A 306 18.38 -2.32 21.10
CA ARG A 306 18.32 -2.61 19.67
C ARG A 306 16.93 -2.34 19.06
N PRO A 307 16.85 -1.91 17.80
CA PRO A 307 15.59 -1.81 17.07
C PRO A 307 14.89 -3.16 16.98
N ILE A 308 13.59 -3.16 17.24
CA ILE A 308 12.74 -4.32 17.04
C ILE A 308 12.35 -4.37 15.54
N PRO A 309 12.38 -5.55 14.89
CA PRO A 309 11.97 -5.68 13.50
C PRO A 309 10.56 -5.15 13.23
N PHE A 310 10.37 -4.52 12.07
CA PHE A 310 9.12 -3.86 11.66
C PHE A 310 7.83 -4.70 11.86
N GLN A 311 7.90 -6.03 11.71
CA GLN A 311 6.74 -6.91 11.84
C GLN A 311 6.14 -6.88 13.26
N TYR A 312 6.98 -6.84 14.30
CA TYR A 312 6.53 -6.75 15.68
C TYR A 312 5.91 -5.37 15.98
N LEU A 313 6.40 -4.32 15.32
CA LEU A 313 5.84 -2.99 15.43
C LEU A 313 4.41 -2.92 14.83
N LEU A 314 4.16 -3.64 13.73
CA LEU A 314 2.82 -3.73 13.12
C LEU A 314 1.78 -4.32 14.09
N HIS A 315 2.16 -5.31 14.90
CA HIS A 315 1.25 -5.88 15.90
C HIS A 315 0.77 -4.82 16.89
N ARG A 316 1.65 -3.90 17.33
CA ARG A 316 1.27 -2.80 18.22
C ARG A 316 0.33 -1.81 17.55
N ILE A 317 0.62 -1.40 16.32
CA ILE A 317 -0.20 -0.38 15.63
C ILE A 317 -1.58 -0.92 15.25
N ARG A 318 -1.72 -2.24 15.06
CA ARG A 318 -3.01 -2.89 14.80
C ARG A 318 -3.84 -3.16 16.06
N ARG A 319 -3.28 -3.01 17.27
CA ARG A 319 -4.03 -3.23 18.53
C ARG A 319 -5.07 -2.13 18.71
N LYS A 320 -6.27 -2.54 19.11
CA LYS A 320 -7.40 -1.66 19.46
C LYS A 320 -7.73 -1.67 20.96
N TYR A 321 -7.13 -2.59 21.72
CA TYR A 321 -7.37 -2.81 23.14
C TYR A 321 -6.02 -2.97 23.86
N GLU A 322 -6.00 -2.78 25.19
CA GLU A 322 -4.80 -2.93 26.05
C GLU A 322 -3.58 -2.11 25.58
N ILE A 323 -3.84 -0.89 25.07
CA ILE A 323 -2.81 -0.03 24.45
C ILE A 323 -1.73 0.34 25.47
N GLU A 324 -2.11 0.63 26.72
CA GLU A 324 -1.16 0.95 27.79
C GLU A 324 -0.15 -0.19 28.06
N LYS A 325 -0.61 -1.44 28.02
CA LYS A 325 0.26 -2.62 28.16
C LYS A 325 1.19 -2.73 26.96
N ALA A 326 0.67 -2.53 25.75
CA ALA A 326 1.46 -2.53 24.52
C ALA A 326 2.56 -1.45 24.51
N ILE A 327 2.28 -0.27 25.07
CA ILE A 327 3.26 0.83 25.22
C ILE A 327 4.41 0.42 26.15
N LYS A 328 4.12 -0.26 27.27
CA LYS A 328 5.14 -0.75 28.20
C LYS A 328 6.00 -1.87 27.61
N GLU A 329 5.38 -2.78 26.86
CA GLU A 329 6.07 -3.90 26.21
C GLU A 329 6.99 -3.43 25.08
N ILE A 330 6.53 -2.47 24.28
CA ILE A 330 7.23 -1.94 23.11
C ILE A 330 7.12 -0.40 23.15
N PRO A 331 8.11 0.28 23.76
CA PRO A 331 8.19 1.73 23.72
C PRO A 331 8.58 2.18 22.31
N PHE A 332 7.91 3.22 21.81
CA PHE A 332 8.23 3.80 20.52
C PHE A 332 9.05 5.08 20.65
N THR A 333 9.93 5.27 19.68
CA THR A 333 10.69 6.50 19.43
C THR A 333 10.39 6.97 18.01
N LEU A 334 10.14 8.27 17.85
CA LEU A 334 9.87 8.91 16.58
C LEU A 334 11.12 9.64 16.09
N PHE A 335 11.59 9.30 14.89
CA PHE A 335 12.69 9.99 14.22
C PHE A 335 12.16 10.81 13.04
N LEU A 336 12.08 12.13 13.21
CA LEU A 336 11.58 13.06 12.19
C LEU A 336 12.64 13.34 11.12
N PHE A 337 12.23 13.35 9.85
CA PHE A 337 13.16 13.51 8.71
C PHE A 337 12.70 14.51 7.64
N ASP A 338 11.46 15.00 7.67
CA ASP A 338 10.99 16.05 6.75
C ASP A 338 9.83 16.87 7.37
N VAL A 339 9.61 18.08 6.86
CA VAL A 339 8.47 18.94 7.17
C VAL A 339 7.87 19.45 5.86
N LEU A 340 6.60 19.15 5.63
CA LEU A 340 5.89 19.47 4.39
C LEU A 340 5.02 20.72 4.52
N TYR A 341 4.68 21.09 5.75
CA TYR A 341 3.89 22.27 6.09
C TYR A 341 4.30 22.76 7.48
N PHE A 342 4.50 24.06 7.62
CA PHE A 342 4.60 24.72 8.92
C PHE A 342 4.14 26.17 8.74
N GLU A 343 2.95 26.51 9.24
CA GLU A 343 2.22 27.77 8.98
C GLU A 343 1.82 27.99 7.52
N ASN A 344 2.69 27.67 6.57
CA ASN A 344 2.46 27.63 5.13
C ASN A 344 2.96 26.30 4.52
N PRO A 345 2.50 25.92 3.32
CA PRO A 345 3.03 24.78 2.59
C PRO A 345 4.52 24.97 2.26
N LEU A 346 5.30 23.90 2.38
CA LEU A 346 6.75 23.88 2.11
C LEU A 346 7.13 22.87 1.02
N ILE A 347 6.15 22.28 0.34
CA ILE A 347 6.36 21.17 -0.61
C ILE A 347 7.26 21.54 -1.80
N ASP A 348 7.16 22.78 -2.29
CA ASP A 348 7.99 23.28 -3.38
C ASP A 348 9.35 23.82 -2.90
N GLU A 349 9.56 23.95 -1.58
CA GLU A 349 10.83 24.37 -1.00
C GLU A 349 11.91 23.28 -1.12
N LYS A 350 13.17 23.71 -1.21
CA LYS A 350 14.33 22.82 -1.20
C LYS A 350 14.36 21.97 0.06
N PHE A 351 14.75 20.69 -0.05
CA PHE A 351 14.88 19.79 1.11
C PHE A 351 15.78 20.37 2.20
N GLU A 352 16.86 21.07 1.83
CA GLU A 352 17.71 21.75 2.81
C GLU A 352 16.94 22.76 3.67
N ASN A 353 16.08 23.57 3.07
CA ASN A 353 15.27 24.56 3.80
C ASN A 353 14.25 23.85 4.71
N ARG A 354 13.58 22.81 4.19
CA ARG A 354 12.64 22.00 4.98
C ARG A 354 13.34 21.36 6.17
N ARG A 355 14.53 20.78 5.96
CA ARG A 355 15.31 20.15 7.03
C ARG A 355 15.72 21.15 8.12
N LYS A 356 16.15 22.37 7.75
CA LYS A 356 16.46 23.46 8.68
C LYS A 356 15.23 23.91 9.48
N ILE A 357 14.08 24.05 8.82
CA ILE A 357 12.81 24.37 9.49
C ILE A 357 12.48 23.28 10.51
N LEU A 358 12.53 22.01 10.11
CA LEU A 358 12.27 20.87 10.99
C LEU A 358 13.19 20.89 12.22
N GLU A 359 14.49 21.14 12.03
CA GLU A 359 15.47 21.30 13.13
C GLU A 359 15.07 22.43 14.08
N SER A 360 14.69 23.59 13.54
CA SER A 360 14.34 24.77 14.36
C SER A 360 13.06 24.61 15.19
N ILE A 361 12.10 23.81 14.70
CA ILE A 361 10.80 23.65 15.37
C ILE A 361 10.76 22.43 16.30
N THR A 362 11.79 21.58 16.30
CA THR A 362 11.76 20.31 17.03
C THR A 362 12.59 20.38 18.31
N LYS A 363 11.93 20.20 19.46
CA LYS A 363 12.59 19.98 20.75
C LYS A 363 12.82 18.49 20.93
N THR A 364 14.05 18.04 20.65
CA THR A 364 14.41 16.62 20.72
C THR A 364 14.45 16.12 22.16
N LYS A 365 13.99 14.89 22.37
CA LYS A 365 14.11 14.13 23.61
C LYS A 365 14.43 12.68 23.26
N GLU A 366 15.57 12.22 23.72
CA GLU A 366 16.08 10.86 23.50
C GLU A 366 15.04 9.79 23.87
N GLY A 367 14.89 8.80 23.00
CA GLY A 367 13.94 7.71 23.17
C GLY A 367 12.47 8.12 23.02
N LYS A 368 12.18 9.39 22.67
CA LYS A 368 10.82 9.90 22.45
C LYS A 368 10.64 10.51 21.06
N VAL A 369 11.21 11.70 20.85
CA VAL A 369 11.17 12.40 19.55
C VAL A 369 12.57 12.91 19.26
N GLU A 370 13.14 12.42 18.17
CA GLU A 370 14.48 12.75 17.72
C GLU A 370 14.43 13.18 16.26
N LEU A 371 15.49 13.85 15.83
CA LEU A 371 15.70 14.14 14.42
C LEU A 371 16.50 12.98 13.81
N SER A 372 16.17 12.61 12.58
CA SER A 372 16.94 11.63 11.81
C SER A 372 18.40 12.03 11.75
N ARG A 373 19.30 11.10 12.09
CA ARG A 373 20.75 11.34 12.05
C ARG A 373 21.17 11.63 10.60
N LYS A 374 21.79 12.78 10.39
CA LYS A 374 22.12 13.35 9.07
C LYS A 374 23.61 13.67 8.96
N VAL A 375 24.20 13.41 7.80
CA VAL A 375 25.50 13.95 7.37
C VAL A 375 25.34 14.65 6.01
N GLU A 376 26.06 15.76 5.82
CA GLU A 376 26.08 16.48 4.54
C GLU A 376 27.33 16.07 3.77
N VAL A 377 27.15 15.59 2.54
CA VAL A 377 28.23 15.00 1.75
C VAL A 377 28.30 15.58 0.34
N THR A 378 29.52 15.65 -0.16
CA THR A 378 29.91 16.00 -1.52
C THR A 378 30.87 14.93 -2.03
N CYS A 379 31.40 15.08 -3.24
CA CYS A 379 32.41 14.17 -3.77
C CYS A 379 33.72 14.17 -2.95
N GLU A 380 33.96 15.19 -2.12
CA GLU A 380 35.19 15.36 -1.35
C GLU A 380 35.17 14.62 0.00
N ASN A 381 33.98 14.32 0.54
CA ASN A 381 33.80 13.71 1.87
C ASN A 381 32.81 12.53 1.83
N ILE A 382 32.88 11.70 0.79
CA ILE A 382 32.04 10.51 0.62
C ILE A 382 32.17 9.56 1.83
N ASP A 383 33.34 9.50 2.45
CA ASP A 383 33.65 8.65 3.61
C ASP A 383 32.69 8.90 4.79
N ASP A 384 32.16 10.12 4.95
CA ASP A 384 31.17 10.44 5.99
C ASP A 384 29.85 9.67 5.77
N ALA A 385 29.43 9.51 4.51
CA ALA A 385 28.24 8.71 4.18
C ALA A 385 28.50 7.21 4.38
N GLU A 386 29.71 6.74 4.06
CA GLU A 386 30.09 5.34 4.32
C GLU A 386 30.17 5.02 5.81
N LYS A 387 30.68 5.97 6.61
CA LYS A 387 30.70 5.88 8.06
C LYS A 387 29.28 5.84 8.63
N LEU A 388 28.41 6.76 8.20
CA LEU A 388 27.00 6.74 8.60
C LEU A 388 26.32 5.42 8.20
N PHE A 389 26.64 4.87 7.03
CA PHE A 389 26.13 3.58 6.60
C PHE A 389 26.55 2.45 7.54
N LYS A 390 27.84 2.34 7.86
CA LYS A 390 28.35 1.32 8.80
C LYS A 390 27.69 1.43 10.17
N GLU A 391 27.67 2.64 10.75
CA GLU A 391 27.05 2.90 12.04
C GLU A 391 25.53 2.62 12.03
N SER A 392 24.86 2.89 10.92
CA SER A 392 23.44 2.56 10.77
C SER A 392 23.19 1.05 10.80
N ILE A 393 24.05 0.25 10.17
CA ILE A 393 23.91 -1.22 10.17
C ILE A 393 24.25 -1.78 11.55
N GLU A 394 25.32 -1.28 12.18
CA GLU A 394 25.71 -1.66 13.54
C GLU A 394 24.61 -1.35 14.57
N ALA A 395 23.90 -0.24 14.40
CA ALA A 395 22.73 0.12 15.20
C ALA A 395 21.47 -0.72 14.88
N GLY A 396 21.53 -1.66 13.93
CA GLY A 396 20.43 -2.55 13.58
C GLY A 396 19.38 -1.95 12.66
N HIS A 397 19.71 -0.89 11.91
CA HIS A 397 18.84 -0.31 10.88
C HIS A 397 19.18 -0.81 9.47
N GLU A 398 18.44 -0.40 8.45
CA GLU A 398 18.55 -1.00 7.10
C GLU A 398 19.72 -0.45 6.25
N GLY A 399 20.25 0.73 6.58
CA GLY A 399 21.27 1.44 5.78
C GLY A 399 21.07 2.94 5.78
N ILE A 400 21.23 3.62 4.64
CA ILE A 400 21.06 5.09 4.54
C ILE A 400 20.11 5.51 3.42
N MET A 401 19.51 6.68 3.62
CA MET A 401 18.79 7.45 2.62
C MET A 401 19.73 8.53 2.09
N ILE A 402 19.79 8.72 0.76
CA ILE A 402 20.63 9.73 0.10
C ILE A 402 19.68 10.71 -0.60
N LYS A 403 19.63 11.97 -0.15
CA LYS A 403 18.63 12.96 -0.58
C LYS A 403 19.31 14.15 -1.26
N ASP A 404 18.75 14.60 -2.38
CA ASP A 404 19.18 15.84 -3.04
C ASP A 404 18.69 17.05 -2.21
N PRO A 405 19.59 17.89 -1.66
CA PRO A 405 19.24 19.02 -0.81
C PRO A 405 18.45 20.11 -1.56
N ASN A 406 18.57 20.18 -2.89
CA ASN A 406 17.87 21.15 -3.72
C ASN A 406 16.51 20.65 -4.22
N ALA A 407 16.14 19.39 -3.92
CA ALA A 407 14.90 18.82 -4.43
C ALA A 407 13.65 19.33 -3.68
N PRO A 408 12.57 19.66 -4.41
CA PRO A 408 11.26 19.79 -3.79
C PRO A 408 10.77 18.43 -3.28
N TYR A 409 9.75 18.43 -2.44
CA TYR A 409 9.06 17.21 -2.07
C TYR A 409 8.06 16.82 -3.16
N ILE A 410 8.06 15.54 -3.57
CA ILE A 410 7.23 15.06 -4.69
C ILE A 410 6.36 13.89 -4.22
N PRO A 411 5.09 14.13 -3.82
CA PRO A 411 4.22 13.09 -3.26
C PRO A 411 3.98 11.94 -4.22
N GLY A 412 4.06 10.70 -3.73
CA GLY A 412 3.72 9.49 -4.49
C GLY A 412 4.67 9.12 -5.64
N ILE A 413 5.62 9.97 -6.03
CA ILE A 413 6.58 9.67 -7.09
C ILE A 413 7.82 8.98 -6.52
N ARG A 414 8.31 7.98 -7.26
CA ARG A 414 9.60 7.34 -7.04
C ARG A 414 10.65 7.91 -8.00
N GLY A 415 11.32 8.99 -7.58
CA GLY A 415 12.33 9.68 -8.37
C GLY A 415 13.78 9.40 -7.94
N LYS A 416 14.74 9.93 -8.70
CA LYS A 416 16.18 9.89 -8.36
C LYS A 416 16.60 10.91 -7.29
N LYS A 417 15.71 11.85 -6.93
CA LYS A 417 15.96 12.89 -5.93
C LYS A 417 16.07 12.37 -4.49
N MET A 418 15.62 11.14 -4.26
CA MET A 418 15.78 10.43 -3.01
C MET A 418 16.11 8.98 -3.33
N LEU A 419 17.26 8.53 -2.85
CA LEU A 419 17.75 7.17 -3.03
C LEU A 419 17.85 6.46 -1.68
N LYS A 420 17.82 5.14 -1.70
CA LYS A 420 18.11 4.28 -0.55
C LYS A 420 19.30 3.39 -0.89
N TYR A 421 20.26 3.30 0.01
CA TYR A 421 21.35 2.34 -0.05
C TYR A 421 21.26 1.47 1.19
N LYS A 422 21.09 0.16 0.99
CA LYS A 422 20.90 -0.82 2.06
C LYS A 422 22.06 -1.79 2.06
N ALA A 423 22.32 -2.40 3.20
CA ALA A 423 23.13 -3.61 3.23
C ALA A 423 22.51 -4.66 2.30
N GLU A 424 23.36 -5.42 1.62
CA GLU A 424 22.88 -6.57 0.86
C GLU A 424 22.21 -7.54 1.84
N PRO A 425 21.03 -8.09 1.48
CA PRO A 425 20.39 -9.08 2.32
C PRO A 425 21.33 -10.28 2.45
N GLU A 426 21.46 -10.80 3.68
CA GLU A 426 22.17 -12.05 3.90
C GLU A 426 21.55 -13.15 3.02
N THR A 427 22.41 -14.01 2.51
CA THR A 427 22.02 -15.14 1.69
C THR A 427 22.39 -16.44 2.38
N LEU A 428 21.58 -17.46 2.11
CA LEU A 428 21.89 -18.84 2.40
C LEU A 428 21.88 -19.63 1.11
N ASP A 429 22.87 -20.46 0.90
CA ASP A 429 22.87 -21.45 -0.17
C ASP A 429 22.12 -22.68 0.31
N LEU A 430 20.94 -22.96 -0.26
CA LEU A 430 20.02 -23.99 0.22
C LEU A 430 19.66 -24.97 -0.89
N VAL A 431 19.50 -26.25 -0.55
CA VAL A 431 19.13 -27.28 -1.51
C VAL A 431 17.62 -27.40 -1.65
N VAL A 432 17.14 -27.55 -2.88
CA VAL A 432 15.74 -27.86 -3.20
C VAL A 432 15.46 -29.34 -2.95
N ILE A 433 14.49 -29.63 -2.10
CA ILE A 433 14.02 -31.00 -1.77
C ILE A 433 12.60 -31.26 -2.26
N GLY A 434 11.88 -30.21 -2.69
CA GLY A 434 10.53 -30.33 -3.23
C GLY A 434 9.99 -29.01 -3.77
N GLY A 435 8.72 -28.98 -4.16
CA GLY A 435 8.05 -27.78 -4.62
C GLY A 435 6.58 -27.96 -4.94
N ASP A 436 5.91 -26.87 -5.33
CA ASP A 436 4.50 -26.85 -5.72
C ASP A 436 4.30 -26.29 -7.13
N TYR A 437 3.47 -26.96 -7.92
CA TYR A 437 2.94 -26.40 -9.16
C TYR A 437 2.03 -25.20 -8.89
N GLY A 438 2.10 -24.20 -9.78
CA GLY A 438 1.29 -22.99 -9.71
C GLY A 438 -0.20 -23.22 -9.96
N GLU A 439 -0.95 -22.11 -10.05
CA GLU A 439 -2.39 -22.13 -10.34
C GLU A 439 -2.73 -21.35 -11.61
N GLY A 440 -3.90 -21.66 -12.18
CA GLY A 440 -4.41 -20.98 -13.37
C GLY A 440 -3.44 -21.05 -14.56
N LYS A 441 -3.05 -19.90 -15.09
CA LYS A 441 -2.16 -19.82 -16.27
C LYS A 441 -0.76 -20.41 -16.03
N ARG A 442 -0.32 -20.51 -14.77
CA ARG A 442 0.99 -21.05 -14.37
C ARG A 442 0.90 -22.48 -13.79
N ALA A 443 -0.21 -23.19 -14.01
CA ALA A 443 -0.40 -24.55 -13.49
C ALA A 443 0.61 -25.58 -14.04
N HIS A 444 1.29 -25.28 -15.14
CA HIS A 444 2.32 -26.12 -15.76
C HIS A 444 3.74 -25.79 -15.29
N LEU A 445 3.91 -24.83 -14.36
CA LEU A 445 5.21 -24.42 -13.83
C LEU A 445 5.28 -24.70 -12.34
N VAL A 446 6.44 -25.15 -11.85
CA VAL A 446 6.73 -25.19 -10.42
C VAL A 446 6.99 -23.76 -9.97
N GLY A 447 6.14 -23.25 -9.08
CA GLY A 447 6.14 -21.84 -8.66
C GLY A 447 6.59 -21.59 -7.22
N SER A 448 6.88 -22.66 -6.48
CA SER A 448 7.24 -22.67 -5.07
C SER A 448 8.24 -23.79 -4.86
N TYR A 449 9.36 -23.50 -4.19
CA TYR A 449 10.47 -24.43 -3.97
C TYR A 449 10.65 -24.64 -2.46
N LEU A 450 10.50 -25.88 -1.99
CA LEU A 450 10.84 -26.25 -0.62
C LEU A 450 12.36 -26.43 -0.55
N VAL A 451 13.00 -25.55 0.20
CA VAL A 451 14.46 -25.54 0.39
C VAL A 451 14.84 -26.00 1.79
N ALA A 452 15.99 -26.67 1.88
CA ALA A 452 16.52 -27.26 3.10
C ALA A 452 17.98 -26.85 3.34
N ALA A 453 18.32 -26.77 4.62
CA ALA A 453 19.68 -26.63 5.11
C ALA A 453 20.18 -27.99 5.59
N ARG A 454 21.49 -28.21 5.57
CA ARG A 454 22.09 -29.43 6.09
C ARG A 454 22.25 -29.35 7.61
N ASP A 455 21.94 -30.40 8.33
CA ASP A 455 22.32 -30.52 9.74
C ASP A 455 23.79 -30.97 9.82
N GLU A 456 24.65 -30.23 10.52
CA GLU A 456 26.07 -30.59 10.65
C GLU A 456 26.30 -31.90 11.41
N ASP A 457 25.44 -32.21 12.38
CA ASP A 457 25.60 -33.34 13.28
C ASP A 457 25.07 -34.63 12.64
N THR A 458 23.91 -34.57 11.98
CA THR A 458 23.26 -35.75 11.39
C THR A 458 23.45 -35.89 9.89
N GLY A 459 23.85 -34.81 9.19
CA GLY A 459 23.91 -34.76 7.74
C GLY A 459 22.54 -34.69 7.06
N GLU A 460 21.44 -34.70 7.83
CA GLU A 460 20.08 -34.68 7.29
C GLU A 460 19.74 -33.32 6.69
N LEU A 461 18.92 -33.33 5.63
CA LEU A 461 18.41 -32.11 5.02
C LEU A 461 17.15 -31.67 5.73
N LYS A 462 17.24 -30.59 6.51
CA LYS A 462 16.12 -30.05 7.28
C LYS A 462 15.47 -28.91 6.51
N PRO A 463 14.19 -29.00 6.14
CA PRO A 463 13.50 -27.94 5.44
C PRO A 463 13.51 -26.64 6.27
N VAL A 464 13.58 -25.49 5.60
CA VAL A 464 13.61 -24.17 6.25
C VAL A 464 12.60 -23.19 5.67
N ALA A 465 12.26 -23.30 4.39
CA ALA A 465 11.32 -22.37 3.76
C ALA A 465 10.75 -22.90 2.45
N HIS A 466 9.58 -22.37 2.09
CA HIS A 466 9.14 -22.32 0.69
C HIS A 466 9.54 -20.98 0.07
N VAL A 467 10.15 -21.02 -1.11
CA VAL A 467 10.57 -19.83 -1.86
C VAL A 467 9.79 -19.75 -3.17
N ALA A 468 9.14 -18.62 -3.44
CA ALA A 468 8.27 -18.46 -4.62
C ALA A 468 8.54 -17.18 -5.42
N THR A 469 9.59 -16.43 -5.07
CA THR A 469 9.89 -15.11 -5.66
C THR A 469 11.37 -14.99 -6.03
N GLY A 470 11.69 -14.07 -6.94
CA GLY A 470 13.07 -13.80 -7.38
C GLY A 470 13.44 -14.36 -8.75
N LEU A 471 12.53 -15.07 -9.40
CA LEU A 471 12.75 -15.72 -10.68
C LEU A 471 11.98 -15.00 -11.80
N ASP A 472 12.62 -14.80 -12.94
CA ASP A 472 11.94 -14.43 -14.18
C ASP A 472 11.28 -15.65 -14.83
N ASP A 473 10.44 -15.42 -15.85
CA ASP A 473 9.65 -16.48 -16.48
C ASP A 473 10.55 -17.54 -17.15
N ASP A 474 11.72 -17.15 -17.67
CA ASP A 474 12.69 -18.06 -18.31
C ASP A 474 13.37 -18.97 -17.27
N THR A 475 13.81 -18.41 -16.14
CA THR A 475 14.41 -19.19 -15.04
C THR A 475 13.38 -20.12 -14.40
N LEU A 476 12.13 -19.67 -14.26
CA LEU A 476 11.03 -20.48 -13.74
C LEU A 476 10.78 -21.71 -14.62
N LYS A 477 10.81 -21.54 -15.94
CA LYS A 477 10.71 -22.63 -16.90
C LYS A 477 11.91 -23.58 -16.81
N ASN A 478 13.14 -23.04 -16.75
CA ASN A 478 14.34 -23.85 -16.60
C ASN A 478 14.33 -24.71 -15.33
N LEU A 479 13.96 -24.13 -14.19
CA LEU A 479 13.85 -24.85 -12.92
C LEU A 479 12.74 -25.90 -12.94
N THR A 480 11.60 -25.62 -13.59
CA THR A 480 10.53 -26.61 -13.77
C THR A 480 11.05 -27.82 -14.52
N GLU A 481 11.71 -27.63 -15.67
CA GLU A 481 12.28 -28.71 -16.46
C GLU A 481 13.35 -29.51 -15.69
N ARG A 482 14.21 -28.83 -14.92
CA ARG A 482 15.20 -29.49 -14.07
C ARG A 482 14.54 -30.34 -12.99
N MET A 483 13.56 -29.79 -12.27
CA MET A 483 12.85 -30.50 -11.20
C MET A 483 12.05 -31.70 -11.69
N GLU A 484 11.41 -31.60 -12.87
CA GLU A 484 10.69 -32.71 -13.47
C GLU A 484 11.60 -33.91 -13.77
N ARG A 485 12.88 -33.67 -14.15
CA ARG A 485 13.86 -34.74 -14.42
C ARG A 485 14.34 -35.47 -13.17
N ILE A 486 14.30 -34.81 -12.02
CA ILE A 486 14.79 -35.33 -10.73
C ILE A 486 13.62 -35.60 -9.76
N MET A 487 12.39 -35.62 -10.26
CA MET A 487 11.18 -35.82 -9.46
C MET A 487 11.11 -37.27 -8.97
N VAL A 488 11.04 -37.43 -7.65
CA VAL A 488 10.92 -38.73 -6.99
C VAL A 488 9.45 -39.08 -6.76
N ASN A 489 8.64 -38.08 -6.42
CA ASN A 489 7.24 -38.28 -6.07
C ASN A 489 6.38 -37.08 -6.42
N LYS A 490 5.08 -37.32 -6.66
CA LYS A 490 4.09 -36.28 -6.92
C LYS A 490 2.76 -36.61 -6.26
N LYS A 491 2.28 -35.69 -5.41
CA LYS A 491 0.96 -35.76 -4.76
C LYS A 491 0.17 -34.49 -5.04
N GLY A 492 -0.75 -34.56 -6.00
CA GLY A 492 -1.51 -33.40 -6.46
C GLY A 492 -0.57 -32.34 -7.07
N LYS A 493 -0.48 -31.18 -6.43
CA LYS A 493 0.42 -30.08 -6.85
C LYS A 493 1.82 -30.16 -6.25
N LYS A 494 2.00 -30.95 -5.18
CA LYS A 494 3.28 -31.10 -4.48
C LYS A 494 4.17 -32.11 -5.18
N ILE A 495 5.43 -31.78 -5.32
CA ILE A 495 6.48 -32.68 -5.81
C ILE A 495 7.62 -32.77 -4.80
N GLU A 496 8.17 -33.97 -4.69
CA GLU A 496 9.42 -34.26 -3.99
C GLU A 496 10.47 -34.54 -5.05
N VAL A 497 11.67 -34.00 -4.87
CA VAL A 497 12.77 -34.13 -5.83
C VAL A 497 14.02 -34.67 -5.15
N GLU A 498 14.91 -35.28 -5.93
CA GLU A 498 16.25 -35.56 -5.45
C GLU A 498 16.98 -34.23 -5.13
N PRO A 499 17.73 -34.15 -4.01
CA PRO A 499 18.43 -32.94 -3.61
C PRO A 499 19.61 -32.67 -4.55
N LYS A 500 19.37 -32.02 -5.69
CA LYS A 500 20.38 -31.75 -6.73
C LYS A 500 20.47 -30.29 -7.15
N ILE A 501 19.48 -29.48 -6.81
CA ILE A 501 19.41 -28.08 -7.20
C ILE A 501 19.70 -27.23 -5.97
N ILE A 502 20.69 -26.36 -6.03
CA ILE A 502 21.03 -25.42 -4.96
C ILE A 502 20.67 -24.01 -5.40
N LEU A 503 20.01 -23.29 -4.52
CA LEU A 503 19.57 -21.92 -4.73
C LEU A 503 20.25 -21.02 -3.71
N GLU A 504 20.80 -19.91 -4.19
CA GLU A 504 21.19 -18.81 -3.31
C GLU A 504 19.91 -18.05 -2.94
N VAL A 505 19.53 -18.11 -1.67
CA VAL A 505 18.28 -17.53 -1.16
C VAL A 505 18.59 -16.36 -0.26
N ALA A 506 18.24 -15.16 -0.70
CA ALA A 506 18.22 -13.99 0.15
C ALA A 506 16.98 -13.99 1.03
N PHE A 507 17.11 -13.54 2.26
CA PHE A 507 15.99 -13.45 3.20
C PHE A 507 16.03 -12.14 3.98
N SER A 508 14.88 -11.71 4.48
CA SER A 508 14.84 -10.50 5.32
C SER A 508 15.23 -10.79 6.76
N GLU A 509 14.82 -11.96 7.28
CA GLU A 509 14.93 -12.31 8.70
C GLU A 509 14.83 -13.83 8.87
N ILE A 510 15.48 -14.37 9.90
CA ILE A 510 15.31 -15.74 10.39
C ILE A 510 14.36 -15.68 11.60
N VAL A 511 13.32 -16.50 11.60
CA VAL A 511 12.36 -16.60 12.72
C VAL A 511 12.32 -18.03 13.25
N LYS A 512 12.06 -18.20 14.54
CA LYS A 512 11.73 -19.53 15.08
C LYS A 512 10.39 -19.99 14.52
N SER A 513 10.33 -21.22 14.04
CA SER A 513 9.11 -21.80 13.48
C SER A 513 8.94 -23.26 13.94
N PRO A 514 7.78 -23.63 14.49
CA PRO A 514 7.47 -25.04 14.76
C PRO A 514 7.06 -25.82 13.50
N GLU A 515 6.87 -25.14 12.36
CA GLU A 515 6.41 -25.76 11.10
C GLU A 515 7.49 -26.58 10.39
N TYR A 516 8.77 -26.31 10.70
CA TYR A 516 9.91 -26.94 10.06
C TYR A 516 10.78 -27.66 11.09
N GLU A 517 11.30 -28.83 10.72
CA GLU A 517 12.16 -29.65 11.58
C GLU A 517 13.48 -28.97 11.94
N SER A 518 13.91 -27.99 11.14
CA SER A 518 15.05 -27.12 11.46
C SER A 518 14.80 -26.22 12.67
N GLY A 519 13.54 -26.02 13.09
CA GLY A 519 13.14 -25.08 14.15
C GLY A 519 13.16 -23.61 13.72
N TYR A 520 13.54 -23.33 12.47
CA TYR A 520 13.69 -21.99 11.92
C TYR A 520 12.96 -21.85 10.59
N SER A 521 12.64 -20.61 10.21
CA SER A 521 12.16 -20.29 8.88
C SER A 521 12.68 -18.95 8.36
N LEU A 522 12.77 -18.84 7.03
CA LEU A 522 13.20 -17.64 6.35
C LEU A 522 11.99 -16.77 5.98
N ARG A 523 12.03 -15.50 6.39
CA ARG A 523 11.02 -14.50 6.01
C ARG A 523 11.37 -13.86 4.68
N PHE A 524 10.34 -13.71 3.84
CA PHE A 524 10.43 -13.15 2.48
C PHE A 524 11.62 -13.71 1.69
N PRO A 525 11.77 -15.04 1.59
CA PRO A 525 12.87 -15.61 0.86
C PRO A 525 12.71 -15.28 -0.63
N VAL A 526 13.81 -14.91 -1.25
CA VAL A 526 13.91 -14.53 -2.66
C VAL A 526 15.09 -15.29 -3.26
N VAL A 527 14.84 -16.05 -4.32
CA VAL A 527 15.92 -16.69 -5.07
C VAL A 527 16.74 -15.60 -5.76
N LYS A 528 18.05 -15.62 -5.55
CA LYS A 528 19.01 -14.72 -6.22
C LYS A 528 19.53 -15.33 -7.51
N ARG A 529 19.93 -16.59 -7.44
CA ARG A 529 20.42 -17.38 -8.58
C ARG A 529 20.44 -18.87 -8.24
N ILE A 530 20.58 -19.68 -9.29
CA ILE A 530 20.89 -21.11 -9.18
C ILE A 530 22.40 -21.24 -8.99
N ARG A 531 22.82 -22.05 -8.02
CA ARG A 531 24.23 -22.30 -7.68
C ARG A 531 24.69 -23.62 -8.26
N ASP A 532 24.83 -23.65 -9.58
CA ASP A 532 25.36 -24.82 -10.32
C ASP A 532 26.85 -25.07 -10.01
N ASP A 533 27.51 -24.14 -9.32
CA ASP A 533 28.88 -24.20 -8.84
C ASP A 533 29.05 -24.91 -7.50
N LEU A 534 27.96 -25.24 -6.79
CA LEU A 534 27.98 -25.83 -5.45
C LEU A 534 27.52 -27.30 -5.45
N SER A 535 28.00 -28.05 -4.46
CA SER A 535 27.56 -29.40 -4.12
C SER A 535 26.73 -29.42 -2.84
N LEU A 536 26.11 -30.56 -2.52
CA LEU A 536 25.32 -30.70 -1.28
C LEU A 536 26.12 -30.47 0.01
N GLU A 537 27.43 -30.70 -0.03
CA GLU A 537 28.30 -30.48 1.12
C GLU A 537 28.54 -28.99 1.40
N ASP A 538 28.39 -28.16 0.38
CA ASP A 538 28.57 -26.70 0.41
C ASP A 538 27.29 -25.94 0.82
N VAL A 539 26.17 -26.65 0.96
CA VAL A 539 24.89 -26.08 1.39
C VAL A 539 25.00 -25.61 2.84
N ASP A 540 24.40 -24.46 3.10
CA ASP A 540 24.40 -23.86 4.42
C ASP A 540 23.68 -24.72 5.46
N THR A 541 24.11 -24.55 6.71
CA THR A 541 23.76 -25.45 7.79
C THR A 541 22.71 -24.88 8.73
N VAL A 542 21.97 -25.76 9.40
CA VAL A 542 21.01 -25.36 10.45
C VAL A 542 21.73 -24.62 11.58
N GLN A 543 22.96 -25.03 11.91
CA GLN A 543 23.83 -24.41 12.91
C GLN A 543 24.24 -22.99 12.49
N ARG A 544 24.57 -22.76 11.20
CA ARG A 544 24.79 -21.40 10.67
C ARG A 544 23.53 -20.54 10.79
N ILE A 545 22.35 -21.07 10.43
CA ILE A 545 21.07 -20.37 10.57
C ILE A 545 20.82 -19.98 12.04
N GLU A 546 21.06 -20.90 12.97
CA GLU A 546 20.94 -20.63 14.40
C GLU A 546 21.92 -19.55 14.88
N SER A 547 23.18 -19.62 14.43
CA SER A 547 24.21 -18.61 14.75
C SER A 547 23.81 -17.22 14.26
N MET A 548 23.32 -17.12 13.01
CA MET A 548 22.81 -15.87 12.42
C MET A 548 21.60 -15.34 13.19
N TYR A 549 20.68 -16.21 13.62
CA TYR A 549 19.55 -15.85 14.48
C TYR A 549 20.03 -15.31 15.84
N LYS A 550 20.93 -16.03 16.52
CA LYS A 550 21.47 -15.62 17.83
C LYS A 550 22.21 -14.29 17.75
N LYS A 551 22.97 -14.01 16.68
CA LYS A 551 23.69 -12.75 16.52
C LYS A 551 22.76 -11.52 16.41
N LYS A 552 21.56 -11.69 15.85
CA LYS A 552 20.57 -10.59 15.74
C LYS A 552 19.80 -10.33 17.04
N PHE A 553 19.51 -11.38 17.82
CA PHE A 553 18.65 -11.28 19.02
C PHE A 553 19.36 -11.45 20.37
N GLY A 554 20.61 -11.88 20.39
CA GLY A 554 21.52 -11.86 21.54
C GLY A 554 22.35 -10.58 21.56
#